data_AF-C8WRF1-F1
#
_entry.id   AF-C8WRF1-F1
#
_cell.length_a   1.000
_cell.length_b   1.000
_cell.length_c   1.000
_cell.angle_alpha   90.00
_cell.angle_beta   90.00
_cell.angle_gamma   90.00
#
_symmetry.space_group_name_H-M   'P 1'
#
loop_
_entity.id
_entity.type
_entity.pdbx_description
1 polymer ?
#
loop_
_entity_poly.entity_id
_entity_poly.type
_entity_poly.pdbx_seq_one_letter_code
_entity_poly.pdbx_strand_id
1 'polypeptide(L)'
;MNRKLVVSAGCAALMAGLVAGCGTANNTTNPANTAVKNPAAKSNTTVVQQGHNNLVVAPTSEVGSANLKRLTAIADKQPSNFEAQLNAADSASANGNTALAIQYFKRAVQANPKSGLALTALGNMYRERENQPKEAIPYYQKSIQVDPSYGWAYWQLAQAYLTLKETSLAKQTLEQGLKNVSKKDTAYADIQSALAQLNGSQKAPK
;
A
#
# COMPACT_ATOMS: atom_id res chain seq x y z
N MET A 1 -15.07 -73.32 12.20
CA MET A 1 -14.82 -71.91 12.58
C MET A 1 -15.28 -71.03 11.41
N ASN A 2 -16.56 -70.64 11.41
CA ASN A 2 -17.04 -69.29 11.77
C ASN A 2 -16.32 -68.17 11.00
N ARG A 3 -16.96 -67.26 10.26
CA ARG A 3 -18.33 -67.05 9.76
C ARG A 3 -18.19 -65.78 8.91
N LYS A 4 -18.62 -65.76 7.65
CA LYS A 4 -19.05 -64.51 6.99
C LYS A 4 -20.40 -64.79 6.33
N LEU A 5 -21.46 -64.49 7.08
CA LEU A 5 -22.84 -64.34 6.56
C LEU A 5 -22.87 -63.03 5.71
N VAL A 6 -23.37 -63.03 4.46
CA VAL A 6 -24.79 -62.85 3.99
C VAL A 6 -25.36 -61.50 4.48
N VAL A 7 -25.88 -60.57 3.66
CA VAL A 7 -27.11 -60.52 2.82
C VAL A 7 -26.96 -59.32 1.84
N SER A 8 -27.08 -59.43 0.50
CA SER A 8 -28.29 -59.24 -0.37
C SER A 8 -28.99 -57.86 -0.22
N ALA A 9 -29.06 -56.98 -1.23
CA ALA A 9 -29.88 -56.94 -2.47
C ALA A 9 -31.03 -55.91 -2.36
N GLY A 10 -31.23 -55.12 -3.43
CA GLY A 10 -32.35 -54.17 -3.60
C GLY A 10 -32.00 -53.07 -4.61
N CYS A 11 -32.15 -53.33 -5.92
CA CYS A 11 -33.27 -52.91 -6.78
C CYS A 11 -33.29 -51.43 -7.24
N ALA A 12 -33.21 -51.30 -8.58
CA ALA A 12 -34.07 -50.51 -9.47
C ALA A 12 -33.93 -48.96 -9.56
N ALA A 13 -33.44 -48.56 -10.76
CA ALA A 13 -34.12 -47.72 -11.75
C ALA A 13 -34.33 -46.20 -11.56
N LEU A 14 -34.34 -45.53 -12.72
CA LEU A 14 -34.86 -44.19 -13.08
C LEU A 14 -33.90 -43.01 -12.87
N MET A 15 -33.27 -42.48 -13.94
CA MET A 15 -33.79 -41.54 -14.96
C MET A 15 -33.88 -40.08 -14.49
N ALA A 16 -33.13 -39.25 -15.23
CA ALA A 16 -33.38 -37.87 -15.61
C ALA A 16 -33.38 -36.75 -14.53
N GLY A 17 -32.44 -35.81 -14.74
CA GLY A 17 -32.77 -34.39 -14.78
C GLY A 17 -31.93 -33.47 -13.88
N LEU A 18 -31.58 -32.31 -14.46
CA LEU A 18 -31.27 -31.01 -13.82
C LEU A 18 -29.80 -30.85 -13.34
N VAL A 19 -29.01 -29.83 -13.69
CA VAL A 19 -29.22 -28.53 -14.36
C VAL A 19 -27.89 -28.11 -15.02
N ALA A 20 -27.95 -27.60 -16.24
CA ALA A 20 -26.87 -26.83 -16.87
C ALA A 20 -26.72 -25.48 -16.15
N GLY A 21 -25.51 -25.15 -15.70
CA GLY A 21 -25.25 -23.88 -15.02
C GLY A 21 -23.77 -23.57 -14.85
N CYS A 22 -22.95 -23.70 -15.90
CA CYS A 22 -21.62 -23.07 -15.90
C CYS A 22 -21.81 -21.58 -16.13
N GLY A 23 -21.82 -20.81 -15.03
CA GLY A 23 -21.75 -19.36 -15.05
C GLY A 23 -20.47 -18.88 -15.72
N THR A 24 -20.65 -18.00 -16.68
CA THR A 24 -19.63 -17.26 -17.41
C THR A 24 -18.91 -16.28 -16.48
N ALA A 25 -17.60 -16.44 -16.29
CA ALA A 25 -16.75 -15.41 -15.71
C ALA A 25 -16.41 -14.37 -16.80
N ASN A 26 -17.15 -13.26 -16.82
CA ASN A 26 -16.81 -12.08 -17.60
C ASN A 26 -15.59 -11.39 -16.98
N ASN A 27 -14.43 -11.50 -17.65
CA ASN A 27 -13.31 -10.59 -17.49
C ASN A 27 -13.39 -9.58 -18.64
N THR A 28 -13.96 -8.40 -18.39
CA THR A 28 -14.00 -7.31 -19.36
C THR A 28 -12.64 -6.62 -19.39
N THR A 29 -11.98 -6.76 -20.53
CA THR A 29 -10.78 -6.03 -20.93
C THR A 29 -11.07 -4.54 -21.08
N ASN A 30 -10.32 -3.69 -20.37
CA ASN A 30 -10.26 -2.25 -20.62
C ASN A 30 -9.12 -1.97 -21.63
N PRO A 31 -9.38 -1.40 -22.82
CA PRO A 31 -8.41 -1.30 -23.91
C PRO A 31 -7.60 0.00 -23.90
N ALA A 32 -6.93 0.32 -22.79
CA ALA A 32 -6.03 1.48 -22.70
C ALA A 32 -4.60 1.15 -22.22
N ASN A 33 -4.20 -0.13 -22.24
CA ASN A 33 -2.85 -0.54 -21.86
C ASN A 33 -2.03 -0.93 -23.11
N THR A 34 -1.53 0.07 -23.84
CA THR A 34 -0.57 -0.16 -24.92
C THR A 34 0.84 -0.28 -24.34
N ALA A 35 1.21 -1.48 -23.94
CA ALA A 35 2.59 -1.83 -23.63
C ALA A 35 3.46 -1.75 -24.91
N VAL A 36 4.32 -0.74 -25.02
CA VAL A 36 5.33 -0.68 -26.08
C VAL A 36 6.47 -1.63 -25.72
N LYS A 37 6.58 -2.76 -26.43
CA LYS A 37 7.72 -3.68 -26.31
C LYS A 37 8.92 -3.12 -27.07
N ASN A 38 10.07 -3.04 -26.39
CA ASN A 38 11.38 -2.82 -27.02
C ASN A 38 12.34 -3.94 -26.54
N PRO A 39 13.02 -4.70 -27.43
CA PRO A 39 13.70 -5.95 -27.05
C PRO A 39 15.15 -5.79 -26.57
N ALA A 40 15.64 -4.59 -26.26
CA ALA A 40 17.01 -4.42 -25.77
C ALA A 40 17.08 -3.38 -24.63
N ALA A 41 17.57 -3.84 -23.47
CA ALA A 41 18.02 -3.08 -22.30
C ALA A 41 17.11 -1.94 -21.80
N LYS A 42 16.15 -2.20 -20.89
CA LYS A 42 15.43 -1.12 -20.17
C LYS A 42 15.08 -1.53 -18.74
N SER A 43 15.43 -0.67 -17.78
CA SER A 43 15.04 -0.73 -16.38
C SER A 43 13.52 -0.83 -16.25
N ASN A 44 13.00 -2.02 -15.99
CA ASN A 44 11.56 -2.26 -15.82
C ASN A 44 11.15 -1.97 -14.38
N THR A 45 11.16 -0.69 -14.06
CA THR A 45 10.51 -0.15 -12.88
C THR A 45 9.09 0.23 -13.28
N THR A 46 8.09 -0.54 -12.84
CA THR A 46 6.68 -0.19 -13.06
C THR A 46 6.18 0.55 -11.83
N VAL A 47 5.71 1.78 -12.01
CA VAL A 47 5.00 2.45 -10.92
C VAL A 47 3.62 1.81 -10.79
N VAL A 48 3.36 1.06 -9.72
CA VAL A 48 2.03 0.52 -9.42
C VAL A 48 1.40 1.42 -8.38
N GLN A 49 0.19 1.91 -8.67
CA GLN A 49 -0.62 2.57 -7.66
C GLN A 49 -1.25 1.52 -6.74
N GLN A 50 -0.80 1.47 -5.49
CA GLN A 50 -1.60 0.90 -4.40
C GLN A 50 -2.06 2.05 -3.51
N GLY A 51 -3.34 2.42 -3.64
CA GLY A 51 -3.86 3.64 -3.05
C GLY A 51 -3.16 4.88 -3.61
N HIS A 52 -2.73 5.79 -2.74
CA HIS A 52 -2.07 7.06 -3.08
C HIS A 52 -0.55 6.96 -3.29
N ASN A 53 0.01 5.75 -3.24
CA ASN A 53 1.44 5.54 -3.46
C ASN A 53 1.70 5.10 -4.89
N ASN A 54 2.57 5.83 -5.57
CA ASN A 54 3.30 5.35 -6.74
C ASN A 54 4.42 4.42 -6.25
N LEU A 55 4.09 3.17 -5.94
CA LEU A 55 5.09 2.16 -5.58
C LEU A 55 5.94 1.89 -6.81
N VAL A 56 7.25 1.93 -6.63
CA VAL A 56 8.23 1.57 -7.63
C VAL A 56 8.30 0.03 -7.62
N VAL A 57 7.34 -0.61 -8.28
CA VAL A 57 7.19 -2.07 -8.29
C VAL A 57 8.07 -2.63 -9.39
N ALA A 58 9.16 -3.29 -8.97
CA ALA A 58 9.78 -4.32 -9.80
C ALA A 58 8.68 -5.31 -10.24
N PRO A 59 8.69 -5.79 -11.50
CA PRO A 59 7.54 -6.45 -12.12
C PRO A 59 6.81 -7.45 -11.20
N THR A 60 5.48 -7.35 -11.21
CA THR A 60 4.50 -8.04 -10.34
C THR A 60 4.55 -9.58 -10.38
N SER A 61 5.48 -10.19 -11.12
CA SER A 61 5.76 -11.62 -11.07
C SER A 61 6.69 -12.03 -9.91
N GLU A 62 7.26 -11.09 -9.16
CA GLU A 62 8.22 -11.36 -8.08
C GLU A 62 7.80 -10.75 -6.72
N VAL A 63 6.58 -11.01 -6.24
CA VAL A 63 6.29 -10.83 -4.80
C VAL A 63 6.77 -12.08 -4.07
N GLY A 64 7.66 -11.93 -3.08
CA GLY A 64 8.16 -13.03 -2.28
C GLY A 64 9.63 -12.91 -1.86
N SER A 65 10.09 -13.91 -1.12
CA SER A 65 11.42 -13.95 -0.50
C SER A 65 12.58 -13.83 -1.50
N ALA A 66 12.40 -14.30 -2.74
CA ALA A 66 13.41 -14.21 -3.80
C ALA A 66 13.68 -12.76 -4.24
N ASN A 67 12.62 -11.96 -4.46
CA ASN A 67 12.76 -10.56 -4.84
C ASN A 67 13.33 -9.73 -3.70
N LEU A 68 12.87 -10.00 -2.47
CA LEU A 68 13.42 -9.39 -1.28
C LEU A 68 14.94 -9.61 -1.22
N LYS A 69 15.40 -10.85 -1.32
CA LYS A 69 16.83 -11.20 -1.29
C LYS A 69 17.62 -10.49 -2.40
N ARG A 70 17.06 -10.37 -3.60
CA ARG A 70 17.71 -9.69 -4.73
C ARG A 70 17.85 -8.19 -4.48
N LEU A 71 16.75 -7.52 -4.10
CA LEU A 71 16.71 -6.08 -3.92
C LEU A 71 17.55 -5.63 -2.71
N THR A 72 17.55 -6.40 -1.63
CA THR A 72 18.43 -6.12 -0.48
C THR A 72 19.90 -6.28 -0.85
N ALA A 73 20.26 -7.33 -1.59
CA ALA A 73 21.63 -7.50 -2.07
C ALA A 73 22.10 -6.37 -3.01
N ILE A 74 21.20 -5.80 -3.82
CA ILE A 74 21.51 -4.62 -4.64
C ILE A 74 21.69 -3.39 -3.76
N ALA A 75 20.77 -3.15 -2.83
CA ALA A 75 20.81 -2.02 -1.92
C ALA A 75 22.05 -2.04 -1.02
N ASP A 76 22.46 -3.20 -0.50
CA ASP A 76 23.67 -3.33 0.32
C ASP A 76 24.96 -3.01 -0.45
N LYS A 77 24.99 -3.30 -1.76
CA LYS A 77 26.10 -2.91 -2.64
C LYS A 77 26.06 -1.43 -3.05
N GLN A 78 24.92 -0.77 -2.88
CA GLN A 78 24.68 0.60 -3.31
C GLN A 78 24.08 1.43 -2.15
N PRO A 79 24.81 1.60 -1.03
CA PRO A 79 24.27 2.21 0.19
C PRO A 79 23.79 3.66 0.01
N SER A 80 24.35 4.38 -0.97
CA SER A 80 23.99 5.77 -1.28
C SER A 80 23.01 5.92 -2.44
N ASN A 81 22.62 4.83 -3.12
CA ASN A 81 21.67 4.91 -4.23
C ASN A 81 20.23 4.91 -3.68
N PHE A 82 19.54 6.04 -3.85
CA PHE A 82 18.19 6.25 -3.32
C PHE A 82 17.20 5.18 -3.81
N GLU A 83 17.16 4.92 -5.12
CA GLU A 83 16.21 3.98 -5.72
C GLU A 83 16.43 2.55 -5.24
N ALA A 84 17.69 2.12 -5.09
CA ALA A 84 18.03 0.80 -4.58
C ALA A 84 17.56 0.62 -3.12
N GLN A 85 17.81 1.62 -2.26
CA GLN A 85 17.33 1.58 -0.88
C GLN A 85 15.79 1.58 -0.82
N LEU A 86 15.13 2.41 -1.64
CA LEU A 86 13.68 2.50 -1.67
C LEU A 86 13.04 1.18 -2.13
N ASN A 87 13.55 0.58 -3.20
CA ASN A 87 13.04 -0.70 -3.72
C ASN A 87 13.23 -1.85 -2.72
N ALA A 88 14.36 -1.89 -2.01
CA ALA A 88 14.56 -2.87 -0.95
C ALA A 88 13.60 -2.67 0.23
N ALA A 89 13.32 -1.41 0.60
CA ALA A 89 12.36 -1.08 1.64
C ALA A 89 10.93 -1.48 1.26
N ASP A 90 10.50 -1.15 0.05
CA ASP A 90 9.18 -1.50 -0.48
C ASP A 90 9.02 -3.03 -0.57
N SER A 91 10.04 -3.75 -1.04
CA SER A 91 10.03 -5.21 -1.08
C SER A 91 9.95 -5.82 0.32
N ALA A 92 10.70 -5.29 1.29
CA ALA A 92 10.65 -5.74 2.68
C ALA A 92 9.27 -5.50 3.30
N SER A 93 8.68 -4.33 3.06
CA SER A 93 7.33 -3.97 3.51
C SER A 93 6.27 -4.91 2.92
N ALA A 94 6.35 -5.19 1.61
CA ALA A 94 5.45 -6.11 0.90
C ALA A 94 5.55 -7.56 1.41
N ASN A 95 6.73 -7.97 1.90
CA ASN A 95 6.95 -9.27 2.51
C ASN A 95 6.62 -9.29 4.03
N GLY A 96 6.10 -8.19 4.60
CA GLY A 96 5.78 -8.09 6.02
C GLY A 96 7.00 -8.02 6.94
N ASN A 97 8.21 -7.83 6.40
CA ASN A 97 9.43 -7.69 7.18
C ASN A 97 9.61 -6.22 7.61
N THR A 98 8.84 -5.81 8.61
CA THR A 98 8.78 -4.42 9.09
C THR A 98 10.14 -3.88 9.51
N ALA A 99 10.92 -4.63 10.28
CA ALA A 99 12.22 -4.20 10.76
C ALA A 99 13.19 -3.89 9.60
N LEU A 100 13.20 -4.76 8.59
CA LEU A 100 14.02 -4.59 7.39
C LEU A 100 13.52 -3.43 6.53
N ALA A 101 12.21 -3.26 6.40
CA ALA A 101 11.61 -2.12 5.70
C ALA A 101 12.04 -0.79 6.33
N ILE A 102 11.94 -0.68 7.66
CA ILE A 102 12.39 0.51 8.41
C ILE A 102 13.88 0.78 8.16
N GLN A 103 14.72 -0.25 8.19
CA GLN A 103 16.15 -0.10 7.93
C GLN A 103 16.42 0.51 6.56
N TYR A 104 15.82 -0.04 5.51
CA TYR A 104 16.03 0.43 4.15
C TYR A 104 15.37 1.79 3.87
N PHE A 105 14.18 2.06 4.44
CA PHE A 105 13.58 3.40 4.33
C PHE A 105 14.43 4.46 5.03
N LYS A 106 15.05 4.16 6.18
CA LYS A 106 16.02 5.06 6.82
C LYS A 106 17.21 5.36 5.91
N ARG A 107 17.76 4.34 5.25
CA ARG A 107 18.85 4.53 4.27
C ARG A 107 18.38 5.32 3.04
N ALA A 108 17.16 5.10 2.55
CA ALA A 108 16.57 5.90 1.47
C ALA A 108 16.43 7.37 1.87
N VAL A 109 15.96 7.66 3.09
CA VAL A 109 15.89 9.03 3.65
C VAL A 109 17.29 9.63 3.82
N GLN A 110 18.32 8.84 4.15
CA GLN A 110 19.70 9.33 4.20
C GLN A 110 20.24 9.67 2.80
N ALA A 111 19.97 8.82 1.81
CA ALA A 111 20.38 9.02 0.42
C ALA A 111 19.66 10.21 -0.24
N ASN A 112 18.38 10.42 0.06
CA ASN A 112 17.62 11.59 -0.38
C ASN A 112 16.76 12.17 0.77
N PRO A 113 17.30 13.10 1.57
CA PRO A 113 16.61 13.70 2.70
C PRO A 113 15.39 14.57 2.34
N LYS A 114 15.22 14.89 1.05
CA LYS A 114 14.12 15.72 0.51
C LYS A 114 13.03 14.89 -0.16
N SER A 115 13.13 13.55 -0.12
CA SER A 115 12.07 12.70 -0.64
C SER A 115 10.89 12.66 0.32
N GLY A 116 9.84 13.44 0.02
CA GLY A 116 8.57 13.38 0.75
C GLY A 116 7.97 11.96 0.75
N LEU A 117 8.11 11.24 -0.37
CA LEU A 117 7.69 9.85 -0.49
C LEU A 117 8.39 8.93 0.53
N ALA A 118 9.73 8.96 0.59
CA ALA A 118 10.47 8.08 1.51
C ALA A 118 10.24 8.44 2.98
N LEU A 119 10.11 9.74 3.29
CA LEU A 119 9.76 10.23 4.62
C LEU A 119 8.37 9.73 5.04
N THR A 120 7.37 9.89 4.17
CA THR A 120 6.01 9.41 4.45
C THR A 120 5.98 7.89 4.57
N ALA A 121 6.67 7.15 3.70
CA ALA A 121 6.73 5.69 3.77
C ALA A 121 7.37 5.18 5.08
N LEU A 122 8.45 5.85 5.54
CA LEU A 122 9.05 5.55 6.84
C LEU A 122 8.08 5.83 8.00
N GLY A 123 7.38 6.97 7.95
CA GLY A 123 6.32 7.29 8.93
C GLY A 123 5.23 6.22 8.96
N ASN A 124 4.84 5.68 7.80
CA ASN A 124 3.82 4.63 7.71
C ASN A 124 4.27 3.35 8.40
N MET A 125 5.56 2.98 8.29
CA MET A 125 6.08 1.81 9.01
C MET A 125 5.91 1.98 10.52
N TYR A 126 6.26 3.16 11.05
CA TYR A 126 6.05 3.44 12.48
C TYR A 126 4.57 3.43 12.87
N ARG A 127 3.71 4.15 12.15
CA ARG A 127 2.30 4.28 12.52
C ARG A 127 1.52 2.98 12.34
N GLU A 128 1.64 2.33 11.18
CA GLU A 128 0.76 1.23 10.78
C GLU A 128 1.31 -0.14 11.11
N ARG A 129 2.64 -0.32 11.12
CA ARG A 129 3.26 -1.63 11.36
C ARG A 129 3.76 -1.79 12.79
N GLU A 130 4.29 -0.72 13.39
CA GLU A 130 4.78 -0.73 14.78
C GLU A 130 3.74 -0.16 15.77
N ASN A 131 2.61 0.36 15.30
CA ASN A 131 1.59 1.02 16.13
C ASN A 131 2.18 2.17 16.99
N GLN A 132 3.13 2.91 16.39
CA GLN A 132 3.90 4.00 16.97
C GLN A 132 3.57 5.32 16.26
N PRO A 133 2.36 5.87 16.47
CA PRO A 133 1.92 7.10 15.79
C PRO A 133 2.75 8.33 16.17
N LYS A 134 3.30 8.41 17.39
CA LYS A 134 4.11 9.56 17.84
C LYS A 134 5.44 9.63 17.10
N GLU A 135 6.06 8.47 16.88
CA GLU A 135 7.32 8.31 16.18
C GLU A 135 7.17 8.61 14.68
N ALA A 136 5.96 8.43 14.12
CA ALA A 136 5.64 8.70 12.72
C ALA A 136 5.52 10.21 12.41
N ILE A 137 4.95 11.00 13.33
CA ILE A 137 4.69 12.44 13.17
C ILE A 137 5.88 13.24 12.60
N PRO A 138 7.10 13.16 13.16
CA PRO A 138 8.22 13.98 12.67
C PRO A 138 8.59 13.67 11.21
N TYR A 139 8.36 12.43 10.74
CA TYR A 139 8.60 12.08 9.34
C TYR A 139 7.57 12.69 8.41
N TYR A 140 6.29 12.69 8.78
CA TYR A 140 5.25 13.35 7.98
C TYR A 140 5.40 14.87 7.97
N GLN A 141 5.73 15.47 9.12
CA GLN A 141 6.01 16.91 9.20
C GLN A 141 7.18 17.30 8.31
N LYS A 142 8.27 16.51 8.32
CA LYS A 142 9.41 16.73 7.43
C LYS A 142 9.03 16.53 5.96
N SER A 143 8.18 15.55 5.65
CA SER A 143 7.65 15.32 4.30
C SER A 143 6.91 16.55 3.77
N ILE A 144 6.01 17.13 4.58
CA ILE A 144 5.30 18.38 4.29
C ILE A 144 6.26 19.55 4.14
N GLN A 145 7.30 19.63 4.98
CA GLN A 145 8.29 20.71 4.92
C GLN A 145 9.09 20.68 3.61
N VAL A 146 9.48 19.50 3.12
CA VAL A 146 10.29 19.37 1.90
C VAL A 146 9.44 19.43 0.63
N ASP A 147 8.18 19.00 0.70
CA ASP A 147 7.19 19.11 -0.37
C ASP A 147 5.80 19.47 0.19
N PRO A 148 5.49 20.77 0.29
CA PRO A 148 4.18 21.23 0.74
C PRO A 148 3.02 20.88 -0.20
N SER A 149 3.30 20.42 -1.42
CA SER A 149 2.26 20.02 -2.38
C SER A 149 1.87 18.55 -2.24
N TYR A 150 2.64 17.76 -1.48
CA TYR A 150 2.43 16.33 -1.35
C TYR A 150 1.25 16.01 -0.42
N GLY A 151 0.06 15.85 -1.00
CA GLY A 151 -1.18 15.65 -0.24
C GLY A 151 -1.16 14.44 0.68
N TRP A 152 -0.49 13.38 0.27
CA TRP A 152 -0.41 12.16 1.05
C TRP A 152 0.22 12.35 2.43
N ALA A 153 1.21 13.24 2.56
CA ALA A 153 1.83 13.52 3.85
C ALA A 153 0.86 14.20 4.83
N TYR A 154 0.00 15.11 4.35
CA TYR A 154 -1.04 15.74 5.17
C TYR A 154 -2.09 14.73 5.64
N TRP A 155 -2.55 13.85 4.73
CA TRP A 155 -3.49 12.80 5.10
C TRP A 155 -2.87 11.88 6.15
N GLN A 156 -1.63 11.43 5.95
CA GLN A 156 -0.97 10.53 6.90
C GLN A 156 -0.67 11.17 8.26
N LEU A 157 -0.32 12.45 8.29
CA LEU A 157 -0.15 13.18 9.55
C LEU A 157 -1.48 13.33 10.30
N ALA A 158 -2.56 13.68 9.59
CA ALA A 158 -3.89 13.77 10.19
C ALA A 158 -4.35 12.44 10.79
N GLN A 159 -4.13 11.32 10.07
CA GLN A 159 -4.44 9.98 10.58
C GLN A 159 -3.63 9.66 11.85
N ALA A 160 -2.35 10.03 11.92
CA ALA A 160 -1.54 9.84 13.12
C ALA A 160 -2.10 10.63 14.33
N TYR A 161 -2.48 11.89 14.11
CA TYR A 161 -3.14 12.69 15.15
C TYR A 161 -4.49 12.12 15.59
N LEU A 162 -5.29 11.58 14.66
CA LEU A 162 -6.56 10.92 15.00
C LEU A 162 -6.35 9.65 15.83
N THR A 163 -5.34 8.83 15.52
CA THR A 163 -4.96 7.69 16.37
C THR A 163 -4.60 8.13 17.79
N LEU A 164 -3.98 9.30 17.93
CA LEU A 164 -3.65 9.91 19.23
C LEU A 164 -4.81 10.67 19.88
N LYS A 165 -5.99 10.71 19.25
CA LYS A 165 -7.16 11.50 19.66
C LYS A 165 -6.90 13.01 19.69
N GLU A 166 -5.89 13.48 18.97
CA GLU A 166 -5.51 14.89 18.81
C GLU A 166 -6.31 15.53 17.66
N THR A 167 -7.63 15.49 17.76
CA THR A 167 -8.56 15.88 16.68
C THR A 167 -8.35 17.31 16.17
N SER A 168 -8.00 18.25 17.06
CA SER A 168 -7.74 19.64 16.65
C SER A 168 -6.54 19.76 15.72
N LEU A 169 -5.45 19.03 16.01
CA LEU A 169 -4.24 19.01 15.18
C LEU A 169 -4.49 18.28 13.85
N ALA A 170 -5.29 17.22 13.86
CA ALA A 170 -5.73 16.55 12.64
C ALA A 170 -6.49 17.52 11.71
N LYS A 171 -7.46 18.27 12.22
CA LYS A 171 -8.20 19.28 11.45
C LYS A 171 -7.29 20.35 10.86
N GLN A 172 -6.43 20.94 11.70
CA GLN A 172 -5.50 21.98 11.26
C GLN A 172 -4.59 21.46 10.13
N THR A 173 -4.12 20.22 10.26
CA THR A 173 -3.30 19.56 9.24
C THR A 173 -4.05 19.40 7.91
N LEU A 174 -5.29 18.92 7.95
CA LEU A 174 -6.12 18.76 6.75
C LEU A 174 -6.46 20.10 6.10
N GLU A 175 -6.75 21.13 6.89
CA GLU A 175 -6.97 22.50 6.40
C GLU A 175 -5.73 23.08 5.72
N GLN A 176 -4.54 22.82 6.27
CA GLN A 176 -3.28 23.17 5.60
C GLN A 176 -3.11 22.38 4.29
N GLY A 177 -3.46 21.09 4.29
CA GLY A 177 -3.44 20.27 3.07
C GLY A 177 -4.30 20.87 1.97
N LEU A 178 -5.56 21.23 2.26
CA LEU A 178 -6.46 21.84 1.26
C LEU A 178 -5.99 23.20 0.73
N LYS A 179 -5.13 23.92 1.47
CA LYS A 179 -4.55 25.20 1.02
C LYS A 179 -3.37 25.00 0.07
N ASN A 180 -2.55 23.97 0.30
CA ASN A 180 -1.27 23.79 -0.42
C ASN A 180 -1.33 22.74 -1.53
N VAL A 181 -2.25 21.78 -1.43
CA VAL A 181 -2.34 20.63 -2.32
C VAL A 181 -3.24 20.95 -3.50
N SER A 182 -2.79 20.60 -4.71
CA SER A 182 -3.58 20.73 -5.93
C SER A 182 -4.82 19.85 -5.89
N LYS A 183 -5.96 20.33 -6.40
CA LYS A 183 -7.18 19.53 -6.60
C LYS A 183 -6.99 18.29 -7.49
N LYS A 184 -5.90 18.24 -8.27
CA LYS A 184 -5.53 17.09 -9.11
C LYS A 184 -4.71 16.04 -8.36
N ASP A 185 -4.19 16.38 -7.17
CA ASP A 185 -3.50 15.42 -6.32
C ASP A 185 -4.48 14.34 -5.87
N THR A 186 -4.04 13.09 -5.88
CA THR A 186 -4.89 11.94 -5.59
C THR A 186 -5.41 11.98 -4.15
N ALA A 187 -4.64 12.50 -3.20
CA ALA A 187 -5.04 12.60 -1.80
C ALA A 187 -5.96 13.79 -1.50
N TYR A 188 -6.20 14.71 -2.45
CA TYR A 188 -7.01 15.90 -2.19
C TYR A 188 -8.45 15.55 -1.76
N ALA A 189 -9.08 14.58 -2.44
CA ALA A 189 -10.43 14.13 -2.11
C ALA A 189 -10.51 13.51 -0.71
N ASP A 190 -9.50 12.73 -0.33
CA ASP A 190 -9.39 12.12 0.99
C ASP A 190 -9.23 13.15 2.09
N ILE A 191 -8.38 14.16 1.87
CA ILE A 191 -8.20 15.29 2.80
C ILE A 191 -9.54 16.03 2.98
N GLN A 192 -10.23 16.32 1.87
CA GLN A 192 -11.51 17.02 1.89
C GLN A 192 -12.60 16.23 2.62
N SER A 193 -12.71 14.93 2.35
CA SER A 193 -13.68 14.03 2.98
C SER A 193 -13.42 13.90 4.48
N ALA A 194 -12.16 13.68 4.88
CA ALA A 194 -11.78 13.57 6.29
C ALA A 194 -12.11 14.86 7.06
N LEU A 195 -11.78 16.03 6.51
CA LEU A 195 -12.08 17.31 7.16
C LEU A 195 -13.59 17.55 7.30
N ALA A 196 -14.37 17.21 6.27
CA ALA A 196 -15.82 17.33 6.29
C ALA A 196 -16.44 16.44 7.40
N GLN A 197 -15.99 15.20 7.54
CA GLN A 197 -16.44 14.29 8.59
C GLN A 197 -16.14 14.87 9.98
N LEU A 198 -14.92 15.33 10.22
CA LEU A 198 -14.53 15.90 11.52
C LEU A 198 -15.31 17.19 11.86
N ASN A 199 -15.73 17.97 10.86
CA ASN A 199 -16.60 19.14 11.04
C ASN A 199 -18.07 18.76 11.26
N GLY A 200 -18.54 17.68 10.64
CA GLY A 200 -19.86 17.12 10.84
C GLY A 200 -20.04 16.49 12.23
N SER A 201 -19.04 15.78 12.74
CA SER A 201 -19.08 15.18 14.08
C SER A 201 -19.12 16.21 15.22
N GLN A 202 -18.71 17.46 14.97
CA GLN A 202 -18.87 18.57 15.93
C GLN A 202 -20.27 19.21 15.90
N LYS A 203 -21.07 18.96 14.84
CA LYS A 203 -22.40 19.56 14.63
C LYS A 203 -23.55 18.72 15.20
N ALA A 204 -23.29 17.73 16.05
CA ALA A 204 -24.35 17.04 16.79
C ALA A 204 -24.53 17.68 18.18
N PRO A 205 -25.43 18.67 18.36
CA PRO A 205 -25.89 19.06 19.68
C PRO A 205 -26.90 18.03 20.21
N LYS A 206 -26.59 17.52 21.42
CA LYS A 206 -27.40 16.84 22.44
C LYS A 206 -28.66 16.08 22.02
#